data_AF-A0A7S1IQW7-F1
#
_entry.id   AF-A0A7S1IQW7-F1
#
_cell.length_a   1.000
_cell.length_b   1.000
_cell.length_c   1.000
_cell.angle_alpha   90.00
_cell.angle_beta   90.00
_cell.angle_gamma   90.00
#
_symmetry.space_group_name_H-M   'P 1'
#
loop_
_entity.id
_entity.type
_entity.pdbx_description
1 polymer ?
#
loop_
_entity_poly.entity_id
_entity_poly.type
_entity_poly.pdbx_seq_one_letter_code
_entity_poly.pdbx_strand_id
1 'polypeptide(L)'
;MLRSGLWTCVATPLRSWSTILAGSAWDAAGRRGVAGKNTNEPDFRSRDPFKVLGVRRQEEILIIKLQYYALSKMYHPDVTQGDDTMFKRLNKAYHQILDIRAGRDVEEEFDDSCESWVQTVKERNRRQRRSTANMRKEEYFMMRDWYIFTSSCRTENDERLFFRAFRLWATLNVFEVASAVRVGRFGVYVERLRLSFEAAMEQGAVWAHQRQDLMQDARQSMTEEDVTRVTELFEKQYNVHKVLHEAHVLFDKLRREEAGIEEDDQYDDEYAAYNADDDWFDRATQTQRKIEA
;
A
#
# COMPACT_ATOMS: atom_id res chain seq x y z
N MET A 1 -42.94 2.52 -60.72
CA MET A 1 -43.11 2.40 -59.26
C MET A 1 -41.75 2.61 -58.60
N LEU A 2 -41.43 3.83 -58.16
CA LEU A 2 -40.18 4.16 -57.47
C LEU A 2 -40.58 4.80 -56.14
N ARG A 3 -40.24 4.15 -55.02
CA ARG A 3 -40.48 4.66 -53.67
C ARG A 3 -39.27 5.48 -53.23
N SER A 4 -39.48 6.78 -53.06
CA SER A 4 -38.57 7.72 -52.40
C SER A 4 -38.68 7.56 -50.87
N GLY A 5 -37.59 7.15 -50.24
CA GLY A 5 -37.45 7.14 -48.78
C GLY A 5 -36.79 8.44 -48.32
N LEU A 6 -37.58 9.35 -47.75
CA LEU A 6 -37.11 10.53 -47.03
C LEU A 6 -36.51 10.08 -45.68
N TRP A 7 -35.20 10.32 -45.50
CA TRP A 7 -34.55 10.24 -44.19
C TRP A 7 -34.61 11.64 -43.54
N THR A 8 -35.43 11.79 -42.51
CA THR A 8 -35.43 12.98 -41.66
C THR A 8 -34.35 12.84 -40.59
N CYS A 9 -33.29 13.66 -40.69
CA CYS A 9 -32.30 13.83 -39.64
C CYS A 9 -32.92 14.62 -38.47
N VAL A 10 -33.16 13.94 -37.34
CA VAL A 10 -33.51 14.61 -36.08
C VAL A 10 -32.21 15.10 -35.44
N ALA A 11 -31.93 16.39 -35.55
CA ALA A 11 -30.84 17.04 -34.83
C ALA A 11 -31.23 17.15 -33.34
N THR A 12 -30.67 16.29 -32.50
CA THR A 12 -30.71 16.47 -31.04
C THR A 12 -29.76 17.60 -30.63
N PRO A 13 -30.21 18.62 -29.89
CA PRO A 13 -29.31 19.66 -29.40
C PRO A 13 -28.36 19.07 -28.35
N LEU A 14 -27.06 19.28 -28.59
CA LEU A 14 -26.00 19.08 -27.60
C LEU A 14 -26.32 19.91 -26.35
N ARG A 15 -26.88 19.25 -25.34
CA ARG A 15 -27.01 19.80 -23.99
C ARG A 15 -25.60 19.99 -23.43
N SER A 16 -25.23 21.24 -23.23
CA SER A 16 -24.02 21.65 -22.53
C SER A 16 -23.92 20.95 -21.16
N TRP A 17 -22.78 20.29 -20.92
CA TRP A 17 -22.44 19.65 -19.64
C TRP A 17 -22.08 20.66 -18.54
N SER A 18 -22.10 21.97 -18.81
CA SER A 18 -21.70 23.02 -17.86
C SER A 18 -22.71 23.31 -16.73
N THR A 19 -23.78 22.52 -16.57
CA THR A 19 -24.90 22.87 -15.66
C THR A 19 -25.25 21.80 -14.62
N ILE A 20 -24.40 20.78 -14.41
CA ILE A 20 -24.71 19.65 -13.51
C ILE A 20 -23.80 19.58 -12.26
N LEU A 21 -22.80 20.46 -12.09
CA LEU A 21 -21.88 20.42 -10.93
C LEU A 21 -21.92 21.64 -10.00
N ALA A 22 -23.07 22.33 -9.89
CA ALA A 22 -23.19 23.52 -9.03
C ALA A 22 -24.37 23.51 -8.05
N GLY A 23 -25.00 22.37 -7.78
CA GLY A 23 -26.12 22.32 -6.83
C GLY A 23 -26.30 20.97 -6.16
N SER A 24 -26.58 21.03 -4.86
CA SER A 24 -27.28 20.00 -4.07
C SER A 24 -26.54 18.74 -3.61
N ALA A 25 -25.32 18.87 -3.06
CA ALA A 25 -24.82 17.93 -2.05
C ALA A 25 -24.51 18.56 -0.69
N TRP A 26 -24.45 19.89 -0.61
CA TRP A 26 -24.16 20.62 0.64
C TRP A 26 -25.41 21.00 1.46
N ASP A 27 -26.60 20.96 0.86
CA ASP A 27 -27.83 21.50 1.49
C ASP A 27 -28.56 20.57 2.46
N ALA A 28 -28.13 19.31 2.61
CA ALA A 28 -28.86 18.31 3.40
C ALA A 28 -28.44 18.23 4.88
N ALA A 29 -27.29 18.82 5.27
CA ALA A 29 -26.72 18.61 6.62
C ALA A 29 -27.03 19.71 7.66
N GLY A 30 -27.72 20.81 7.33
CA GLY A 30 -27.73 21.96 8.24
C GLY A 30 -28.89 22.94 8.12
N ARG A 31 -30.12 22.50 8.43
CA ARG A 31 -31.24 23.43 8.72
C ARG A 31 -31.78 23.24 10.14
N ARG A 32 -30.94 23.53 11.13
CA ARG A 32 -31.38 23.94 12.47
C ARG A 32 -30.84 25.35 12.73
N GLY A 33 -31.72 26.32 12.58
CA GLY A 33 -31.40 27.74 12.61
C GLY A 33 -30.84 28.19 13.95
N VAL A 34 -29.57 28.57 13.94
CA VAL A 34 -28.98 29.48 14.91
C VAL A 34 -28.43 30.64 14.09
N ALA A 35 -29.20 31.73 13.99
CA ALA A 35 -28.82 32.97 13.32
C ALA A 35 -27.78 33.78 14.13
N GLY A 36 -26.77 33.09 14.66
CA GLY A 36 -25.51 33.71 15.04
C GLY A 36 -24.64 33.73 13.79
N LYS A 37 -24.05 34.88 13.45
CA LYS A 37 -23.03 35.01 12.41
C LYS A 37 -21.83 34.10 12.76
N ASN A 38 -21.95 32.82 12.46
CA ASN A 38 -20.84 31.88 12.47
C ASN A 38 -20.14 32.07 11.13
N THR A 39 -19.49 33.23 10.95
CA THR A 39 -18.65 33.47 9.78
C THR A 39 -17.41 32.60 9.95
N ASN A 40 -17.55 31.32 9.60
CA ASN A 40 -16.48 30.37 9.34
C ASN A 40 -15.75 30.77 8.03
N GLU A 41 -15.60 32.06 7.80
CA GLU A 41 -14.84 32.57 6.67
C GLU A 41 -13.35 32.31 6.96
N PRO A 42 -12.59 31.81 5.98
CA PRO A 42 -11.17 31.57 6.15
C PRO A 42 -10.45 32.89 6.41
N ASP A 43 -9.79 32.99 7.56
CA ASP A 43 -8.96 34.12 7.94
C ASP A 43 -7.48 33.78 7.69
N PHE A 44 -7.01 34.11 6.49
CA PHE A 44 -5.61 33.91 6.08
C PHE A 44 -4.61 34.81 6.81
N ARG A 45 -5.03 35.72 7.70
CA ARG A 45 -4.10 36.49 8.55
C ARG A 45 -3.93 35.83 9.92
N SER A 46 -4.80 34.88 10.26
CA SER A 46 -4.77 34.19 11.53
C SER A 46 -3.54 33.29 11.67
N ARG A 47 -3.02 33.21 12.90
CA ARG A 47 -2.04 32.17 13.30
C ARG A 47 -2.72 30.86 13.71
N ASP A 48 -4.04 30.88 13.91
CA ASP A 48 -4.81 29.68 14.24
C ASP A 48 -5.11 28.89 12.97
N PRO A 49 -4.61 27.64 12.82
CA PRO A 49 -4.77 26.90 11.59
C PRO A 49 -6.24 26.56 11.28
N PHE A 50 -7.09 26.43 12.32
CA PHE A 50 -8.53 26.19 12.13
C PHE A 50 -9.22 27.42 11.52
N LYS A 51 -8.80 28.63 11.92
CA LYS A 51 -9.31 29.88 11.34
C LYS A 51 -8.83 30.09 9.91
N VAL A 52 -7.59 29.68 9.59
CA VAL A 52 -7.07 29.73 8.20
C VAL A 52 -7.91 28.88 7.26
N LEU A 53 -8.33 27.69 7.70
CA LEU A 53 -9.23 26.83 6.90
C LEU A 53 -10.70 27.24 6.97
N GLY A 54 -11.10 28.11 7.91
CA GLY A 54 -12.50 28.43 8.14
C GLY A 54 -13.29 27.25 8.72
N VAL A 55 -12.67 26.44 9.58
CA VAL A 55 -13.30 25.28 10.24
C VAL A 55 -13.33 25.47 11.75
N ARG A 56 -14.28 24.83 12.43
CA ARG A 56 -14.30 24.82 13.90
C ARG A 56 -13.31 23.78 14.42
N ARG A 57 -12.81 24.01 15.64
CA ARG A 57 -11.87 23.09 16.31
C ARG A 57 -12.47 21.70 16.56
N GLN A 58 -13.80 21.62 16.67
CA GLN A 58 -14.53 20.38 16.91
C GLN A 58 -14.95 19.64 15.62
N GLU A 59 -14.74 20.22 14.43
CA GLU A 59 -15.17 19.59 13.17
C GLU A 59 -14.45 18.27 12.91
N GLU A 60 -15.17 17.31 12.34
CA GLU A 60 -14.61 16.02 11.94
C GLU A 60 -13.51 16.18 10.88
N ILE A 61 -12.57 15.24 10.86
CA ILE A 61 -11.44 15.23 9.91
C ILE A 61 -11.95 15.24 8.47
N LEU A 62 -13.07 14.57 8.19
CA LEU A 62 -13.69 14.56 6.86
C LEU A 62 -14.10 15.97 6.41
N ILE A 63 -14.72 16.76 7.29
CA ILE A 63 -15.13 18.14 7.00
C ILE A 63 -13.90 19.03 6.77
N ILE A 64 -12.86 18.85 7.59
CA ILE A 64 -11.59 19.57 7.45
C ILE A 64 -10.95 19.28 6.07
N LYS A 65 -10.92 18.01 5.65
CA LYS A 65 -10.44 17.59 4.32
C LYS A 65 -11.25 18.24 3.21
N LEU A 66 -12.57 18.16 3.26
CA LEU A 66 -13.46 18.73 2.24
C LEU A 66 -13.26 20.24 2.09
N GLN A 67 -13.17 20.96 3.21
CA GLN A 67 -12.93 22.40 3.23
C GLN A 67 -11.56 22.75 2.65
N TYR A 68 -10.51 22.00 3.03
CA TYR A 68 -9.18 22.14 2.46
C TYR A 68 -9.18 21.92 0.95
N TYR A 69 -9.85 20.88 0.43
CA TYR A 69 -9.94 20.63 -1.02
C TYR A 69 -10.67 21.76 -1.77
N ALA A 70 -11.76 22.29 -1.19
CA ALA A 70 -12.50 23.40 -1.77
C ALA A 70 -11.62 24.65 -1.90
N LEU A 71 -10.92 25.03 -0.82
CA LEU A 71 -10.02 26.19 -0.81
C LEU A 71 -8.79 25.96 -1.71
N SER A 72 -8.21 24.76 -1.67
CA SER A 72 -7.09 24.37 -2.53
C SER A 72 -7.42 24.54 -4.01
N LYS A 73 -8.63 24.14 -4.43
CA LYS A 73 -9.07 24.31 -5.83
C LYS A 73 -9.23 25.78 -6.23
N MET A 74 -9.63 26.65 -5.30
CA MET A 74 -9.78 28.08 -5.55
C MET A 74 -8.43 28.81 -5.62
N TYR A 75 -7.52 28.48 -4.70
CA TYR A 75 -6.24 29.18 -4.53
C TYR A 75 -5.05 28.49 -5.21
N HIS A 76 -5.27 27.39 -5.94
CA HIS A 76 -4.19 26.66 -6.63
C HIS A 76 -3.43 27.59 -7.60
N PRO A 77 -2.09 27.59 -7.61
CA PRO A 77 -1.30 28.52 -8.44
C PRO A 77 -1.54 28.39 -9.94
N ASP A 78 -1.98 27.23 -10.42
CA ASP A 78 -2.30 26.99 -11.83
C ASP A 78 -3.65 27.58 -12.27
N VAL A 79 -4.49 28.02 -11.33
CA VAL A 79 -5.77 28.68 -11.65
C VAL A 79 -5.51 30.16 -11.90
N THR A 80 -6.26 30.78 -12.81
CA THR A 80 -6.08 32.20 -13.20
C THR A 80 -6.21 33.20 -12.04
N GLN A 81 -6.88 32.83 -10.95
CA GLN A 81 -6.99 33.61 -9.71
C GLN A 81 -6.24 32.95 -8.53
N GLY A 82 -5.34 32.02 -8.83
CA GLY A 82 -4.51 31.32 -7.86
C GLY A 82 -3.55 32.28 -7.16
N ASP A 83 -3.28 31.97 -5.89
CA ASP A 83 -2.26 32.65 -5.10
C ASP A 83 -1.40 31.59 -4.42
N ASP A 84 -0.18 31.42 -4.92
CA ASP A 84 0.80 30.46 -4.39
C ASP A 84 1.04 30.66 -2.89
N THR A 85 1.03 31.91 -2.40
CA THR A 85 1.26 32.21 -0.99
C THR A 85 0.08 31.77 -0.12
N MET A 86 -1.15 31.95 -0.58
CA MET A 86 -2.35 31.47 0.11
C MET A 86 -2.44 29.94 0.08
N PHE A 87 -2.13 29.33 -1.07
CA PHE A 87 -2.12 27.87 -1.21
C PHE A 87 -1.13 27.21 -0.25
N LYS A 88 0.09 27.75 -0.20
CA LYS A 88 1.12 27.36 0.76
C LYS A 88 0.66 27.46 2.22
N ARG A 89 -0.04 28.54 2.57
CA ARG A 89 -0.57 28.76 3.92
C ARG A 89 -1.69 27.77 4.26
N LEU A 90 -2.57 27.46 3.31
CA LEU A 90 -3.61 26.44 3.44
C LEU A 90 -3.01 25.06 3.72
N ASN A 91 -1.98 24.67 2.96
CA ASN A 91 -1.30 23.39 3.16
C ASN A 91 -0.67 23.30 4.55
N LYS A 92 0.05 24.34 4.98
CA LYS A 92 0.65 24.39 6.33
C LYS A 92 -0.43 24.23 7.41
N ALA A 93 -1.52 24.99 7.32
CA ALA A 93 -2.59 24.93 8.30
C ALA A 93 -3.29 23.57 8.34
N TYR A 94 -3.54 22.94 7.17
CA TYR A 94 -4.13 21.61 7.10
C TYR A 94 -3.26 20.55 7.79
N HIS A 95 -1.95 20.55 7.51
CA HIS A 95 -1.02 19.61 8.14
C HIS A 95 -0.89 19.83 9.66
N GLN A 96 -0.88 21.09 10.11
CA GLN A 96 -0.88 21.40 11.55
C GLN A 96 -2.14 20.88 12.25
N ILE A 97 -3.32 20.98 11.63
CA ILE A 97 -4.55 20.41 12.18
C ILE A 97 -4.45 18.89 12.31
N LEU A 98 -3.88 18.21 11.31
CA LEU A 98 -3.67 16.75 11.37
C LEU A 98 -2.68 16.37 12.49
N ASP A 99 -1.61 17.13 12.67
CA ASP A 99 -0.63 16.90 13.74
C ASP A 99 -1.27 17.10 15.12
N ILE A 100 -2.05 18.18 15.30
CA ILE A 100 -2.82 18.43 16.53
C ILE A 100 -3.80 17.29 16.82
N ARG A 101 -4.52 16.80 15.80
CA ARG A 101 -5.46 15.67 15.93
C ARG A 101 -4.76 14.35 16.27
N ALA A 102 -3.54 14.15 15.79
CA ALA A 102 -2.72 12.99 16.11
C ALA A 102 -2.06 13.07 17.50
N GLY A 103 -2.31 14.14 18.27
CA GLY A 103 -1.68 14.35 19.58
C GLY A 103 -0.17 14.62 19.51
N ARG A 104 0.33 15.07 18.36
CA ARG A 104 1.73 15.49 18.21
C ARG A 104 1.85 16.92 18.73
N ASP A 105 2.80 17.15 19.63
CA ASP A 105 3.13 18.49 20.11
C ASP A 105 3.67 19.33 18.94
N VAL A 106 2.84 20.23 18.43
CA VAL A 106 3.25 21.21 17.42
C VAL A 106 3.85 22.40 18.16
N GLU A 107 5.12 22.29 18.53
CA GLU A 107 5.92 23.42 19.05
C GLU A 107 6.34 24.40 17.95
N GLU A 108 6.01 24.12 16.69
CA GLU A 108 6.34 24.98 15.55
C GLU A 108 5.58 26.31 15.66
N GLU A 109 6.28 27.32 16.18
CA GLU A 109 5.90 28.71 16.06
C GLU A 109 5.57 28.98 14.59
N PHE A 110 4.41 29.59 14.32
CA PHE A 110 3.95 29.87 12.97
C PHE A 110 4.86 30.95 12.36
N ASP A 111 6.07 30.56 11.96
CA ASP A 111 6.98 31.42 11.22
C ASP A 111 6.37 31.61 9.82
N ASP A 112 6.27 32.87 9.41
CA ASP A 112 5.69 33.27 8.14
C ASP A 112 6.55 32.80 6.94
N SER A 113 7.78 32.30 7.20
CA SER A 113 8.60 31.63 6.19
C SER A 113 8.03 30.26 5.81
N CYS A 114 7.12 30.24 4.83
CA CYS A 114 6.62 29.01 4.23
C CYS A 114 7.75 28.14 3.63
N GLU A 115 8.87 28.74 3.26
CA GLU A 115 9.99 28.03 2.64
C GLU A 115 10.59 26.96 3.54
N SER A 116 10.70 27.23 4.85
CA SER A 116 11.16 26.24 5.84
C SER A 116 10.27 25.00 5.87
N TRP A 117 8.95 25.20 5.97
CA TRP A 117 7.96 24.11 5.99
C TRP A 117 8.01 23.26 4.71
N VAL A 118 8.13 23.91 3.54
CA VAL A 118 8.27 23.21 2.25
C VAL A 118 9.51 22.32 2.24
N GLN A 119 10.63 22.76 2.81
CA GLN A 119 11.85 21.94 2.92
C GLN A 119 11.65 20.75 3.87
N THR A 120 11.01 20.97 5.02
CA THR A 120 10.71 19.91 6.00
C THR A 120 9.82 18.81 5.40
N VAL A 121 8.77 19.19 4.66
CA VAL A 121 7.89 18.22 3.97
C VAL A 121 8.64 17.48 2.86
N LYS A 122 9.45 18.18 2.06
CA LYS A 122 10.28 17.54 1.02
C LYS A 122 11.23 16.52 1.63
N GLU A 123 11.87 16.84 2.75
CA GLU A 123 12.79 15.92 3.42
C GLU A 123 12.05 14.72 4.04
N ARG A 124 10.88 14.92 4.64
CA ARG A 124 10.03 13.83 5.13
C ARG A 124 9.65 12.87 4.00
N ASN A 125 9.20 13.41 2.86
CA ASN A 125 8.85 12.61 1.68
C ASN A 125 10.07 11.87 1.11
N ARG A 126 11.26 12.48 1.13
CA ARG A 126 12.51 11.80 0.73
C ARG A 126 12.85 10.64 1.66
N ARG A 127 12.70 10.81 2.98
CA ARG A 127 12.91 9.73 3.95
C ARG A 127 11.93 8.59 3.76
N GLN A 128 10.65 8.89 3.55
CA GLN A 128 9.64 7.87 3.28
C GLN A 128 9.96 7.11 1.99
N ARG A 129 10.33 7.80 0.90
CA ARG A 129 10.78 7.14 -0.35
C ARG A 129 12.03 6.29 -0.17
N ARG A 130 12.99 6.72 0.65
CA ARG A 130 14.18 5.92 0.98
C ARG A 130 13.80 4.69 1.81
N SER A 131 12.91 4.83 2.78
CA SER A 131 12.41 3.72 3.58
C SER A 131 11.68 2.70 2.72
N THR A 132 10.76 3.12 1.85
CA THR A 132 10.07 2.20 0.93
C THR A 132 10.99 1.59 -0.11
N ALA A 133 11.96 2.34 -0.64
CA ALA A 133 12.99 1.79 -1.52
C ALA A 133 13.88 0.77 -0.81
N ASN A 134 14.21 0.99 0.47
CA ASN A 134 14.96 0.04 1.29
C ASN A 134 14.14 -1.22 1.59
N MET A 135 12.86 -1.10 1.94
CA MET A 135 11.97 -2.25 2.14
C MET A 135 11.90 -3.10 0.87
N ARG A 136 11.69 -2.48 -0.30
CA ARG A 136 11.71 -3.20 -1.58
C ARG A 136 13.04 -3.89 -1.87
N LYS A 137 14.16 -3.28 -1.45
CA LYS A 137 15.49 -3.86 -1.60
C LYS A 137 15.66 -5.10 -0.72
N GLU A 138 15.18 -5.03 0.52
CA GLU A 138 15.17 -6.15 1.47
C GLU A 138 14.27 -7.29 0.99
N GLU A 139 13.04 -6.98 0.55
CA GLU A 139 12.12 -7.95 -0.08
C GLU A 139 12.76 -8.61 -1.31
N TYR A 140 13.40 -7.82 -2.18
CA TYR A 140 14.12 -8.33 -3.34
C TYR A 140 15.27 -9.26 -2.94
N PHE A 141 16.05 -8.92 -1.91
CA PHE A 141 17.12 -9.79 -1.45
C PHE A 141 16.59 -11.09 -0.84
N MET A 142 15.53 -11.02 -0.02
CA MET A 142 14.87 -12.20 0.51
C MET A 142 14.37 -13.12 -0.61
N MET A 143 13.73 -12.54 -1.62
CA MET A 143 13.18 -13.29 -2.75
C MET A 143 14.28 -13.85 -3.67
N ARG A 144 15.39 -13.13 -3.86
CA ARG A 144 16.55 -13.59 -4.62
C ARG A 144 17.25 -14.76 -3.93
N ASP A 145 17.52 -14.63 -2.64
CA ASP A 145 18.23 -15.66 -1.88
C ASP A 145 17.36 -16.92 -1.75
N TRP A 146 16.04 -16.74 -1.66
CA TRP A 146 15.07 -17.84 -1.77
C TRP A 146 15.05 -18.47 -3.17
N TYR A 147 15.05 -17.69 -4.26
CA TYR A 147 15.14 -18.20 -5.63
C TYR A 147 16.42 -19.03 -5.85
N ILE A 148 17.55 -18.58 -5.30
CA ILE A 148 18.82 -19.33 -5.34
C ILE A 148 18.71 -20.63 -4.54
N PHE A 149 18.00 -20.61 -3.41
CA PHE A 149 17.76 -21.80 -2.58
C PHE A 149 16.86 -22.83 -3.29
N THR A 150 15.82 -22.40 -4.01
CA THR A 150 14.81 -23.30 -4.59
C THR A 150 15.21 -23.85 -5.95
N SER A 151 15.78 -23.02 -6.83
CA SER A 151 16.33 -23.46 -8.15
C SER A 151 17.43 -24.50 -8.03
N SER A 152 18.04 -24.51 -6.85
CA SER A 152 19.00 -25.44 -6.36
C SER A 152 18.39 -26.82 -6.05
N CYS A 153 17.17 -26.95 -5.53
CA CYS A 153 16.40 -28.21 -5.24
C CYS A 153 16.39 -29.37 -6.27
N ARG A 154 17.08 -29.26 -7.42
CA ARG A 154 16.70 -29.76 -8.73
C ARG A 154 17.25 -31.13 -9.14
N THR A 155 17.79 -31.94 -8.22
CA THR A 155 17.99 -33.36 -8.55
C THR A 155 16.66 -34.10 -8.30
N GLU A 156 16.23 -34.97 -9.23
CA GLU A 156 14.92 -35.66 -9.15
C GLU A 156 14.71 -36.46 -7.85
N ASN A 157 15.80 -36.86 -7.19
CA ASN A 157 15.74 -37.52 -5.89
C ASN A 157 15.59 -36.54 -4.73
N ASP A 158 16.11 -35.31 -4.84
CA ASP A 158 16.04 -34.28 -3.80
C ASP A 158 14.66 -33.64 -3.71
N GLU A 159 13.93 -33.45 -4.81
CA GLU A 159 12.57 -32.90 -4.74
C GLU A 159 11.64 -33.84 -3.96
N ARG A 160 11.72 -35.15 -4.21
CA ARG A 160 10.92 -36.14 -3.48
C ARG A 160 11.30 -36.20 -2.00
N LEU A 161 12.58 -36.05 -1.68
CA LEU A 161 13.05 -36.02 -0.29
C LEU A 161 12.63 -34.72 0.40
N PHE A 162 12.74 -33.58 -0.26
CA PHE A 162 12.27 -32.29 0.24
C PHE A 162 10.77 -32.31 0.50
N PHE A 163 9.95 -32.73 -0.47
CA PHE A 163 8.50 -32.82 -0.27
C PHE A 163 8.12 -33.87 0.77
N ARG A 164 8.87 -34.99 0.91
CA ARG A 164 8.65 -35.95 1.99
C ARG A 164 9.01 -35.37 3.36
N ALA A 165 10.15 -34.69 3.47
CA ALA A 165 10.59 -34.05 4.70
C ALA A 165 9.65 -32.91 5.10
N PHE A 166 9.24 -32.08 4.14
CA PHE A 166 8.27 -31.00 4.34
C PHE A 166 6.90 -31.55 4.74
N ARG A 167 6.41 -32.62 4.08
CA ARG A 167 5.14 -33.24 4.43
C ARG A 167 5.20 -33.88 5.81
N LEU A 168 6.30 -34.54 6.17
CA LEU A 168 6.52 -35.06 7.52
C LEU A 168 6.54 -33.94 8.55
N TRP A 169 7.32 -32.89 8.31
CA TRP A 169 7.38 -31.71 9.17
C TRP A 169 6.01 -31.06 9.35
N ALA A 170 5.27 -30.81 8.26
CA ALA A 170 3.91 -30.26 8.31
C ALA A 170 2.95 -31.17 9.09
N THR A 171 2.99 -32.50 8.89
CA THR A 171 2.14 -33.43 9.64
C THR A 171 2.50 -33.51 11.12
N LEU A 172 3.78 -33.46 11.46
CA LEU A 172 4.24 -33.46 12.85
C LEU A 172 3.82 -32.17 13.55
N ASN A 173 3.88 -31.04 12.85
CA ASN A 173 3.41 -29.76 13.39
C ASN A 173 1.90 -29.72 13.55
N VAL A 174 1.11 -30.18 12.56
CA VAL A 174 -0.35 -30.26 12.72
C VAL A 174 -0.72 -31.16 13.91
N PHE A 175 -0.01 -32.27 14.11
CA PHE A 175 -0.25 -33.16 15.25
C PHE A 175 0.13 -32.53 16.59
N GLU A 176 1.29 -31.85 16.67
CA GLU A 176 1.68 -31.15 17.90
C GLU A 176 0.76 -29.94 18.19
N VAL A 177 0.35 -29.14 17.19
CA VAL A 177 -0.67 -28.08 17.32
C VAL A 177 -1.94 -28.67 17.94
N ALA A 178 -2.47 -29.73 17.34
CA ALA A 178 -3.71 -30.37 17.80
C ALA A 178 -3.58 -30.89 19.24
N SER A 179 -2.41 -31.40 19.61
CA SER A 179 -2.13 -31.83 20.98
C SER A 179 -1.99 -30.66 21.96
N ALA A 180 -1.35 -29.56 21.55
CA ALA A 180 -1.12 -28.37 22.38
C ALA A 180 -2.42 -27.60 22.65
N VAL A 181 -3.30 -27.52 21.66
CA VAL A 181 -4.67 -26.98 21.80
C VAL A 181 -5.46 -27.80 22.82
N ARG A 182 -5.35 -29.13 22.78
CA ARG A 182 -6.06 -30.02 23.71
C ARG A 182 -5.62 -29.87 25.18
N VAL A 183 -4.37 -29.47 25.40
CA VAL A 183 -3.75 -29.36 26.74
C VAL A 183 -3.66 -27.90 27.23
N GLY A 184 -4.12 -26.92 26.44
CA GLY A 184 -4.11 -25.50 26.82
C GLY A 184 -2.70 -24.90 26.92
N ARG A 185 -1.72 -25.43 26.18
CA ARG A 185 -0.32 -24.98 26.18
C ARG A 185 0.12 -24.38 24.84
N PHE A 186 -0.76 -23.61 24.23
CA PHE A 186 -0.56 -23.06 22.89
C PHE A 186 0.67 -22.14 22.80
N GLY A 187 0.91 -21.28 23.81
CA GLY A 187 2.04 -20.33 23.79
C GLY A 187 3.42 -20.99 23.79
N VAL A 188 3.62 -22.08 24.53
CA VAL A 188 4.91 -22.80 24.55
C VAL A 188 5.16 -23.51 23.21
N TYR A 189 4.09 -23.92 22.55
CA TYR A 189 4.15 -24.62 21.28
C TYR A 189 4.52 -23.69 20.11
N VAL A 190 3.94 -22.48 20.07
CA VAL A 190 4.27 -21.46 19.06
C VAL A 190 5.75 -21.09 19.12
N GLU A 191 6.31 -20.91 20.32
CA GLU A 191 7.73 -20.53 20.44
C GLU A 191 8.68 -21.68 20.06
N ARG A 192 8.27 -22.94 20.30
CA ARG A 192 9.05 -24.11 19.85
C ARG A 192 9.01 -24.28 18.34
N LEU A 193 7.85 -24.04 17.72
CA LEU A 193 7.68 -24.02 16.27
C LEU A 193 8.60 -22.98 15.63
N ARG A 194 8.61 -21.77 16.18
CA ARG A 194 9.47 -20.68 15.75
C ARG A 194 10.95 -21.06 15.81
N LEU A 195 11.43 -21.56 16.94
CA LEU A 195 12.83 -21.98 17.08
C LEU A 195 13.21 -23.12 16.12
N SER A 196 12.29 -24.05 15.85
CA SER A 196 12.51 -25.12 14.88
C SER A 196 12.58 -24.60 13.44
N PHE A 197 11.80 -23.57 13.12
CA PHE A 197 11.81 -22.91 11.82
C PHE A 197 13.09 -22.08 11.62
N GLU A 198 13.51 -21.31 12.64
CA GLU A 198 14.76 -20.55 12.62
C GLU A 198 15.98 -21.48 12.41
N ALA A 199 16.05 -22.61 13.14
CA ALA A 199 17.13 -23.57 12.97
C ALA A 199 17.15 -24.24 11.59
N ALA A 200 15.98 -24.51 11.01
CA ALA A 200 15.87 -25.03 9.65
C ALA A 200 16.33 -24.01 8.59
N MET A 201 16.03 -22.73 8.81
CA MET A 201 16.48 -21.62 7.95
C MET A 201 18.00 -21.43 8.03
N GLU A 202 18.61 -21.52 9.22
CA GLU A 202 20.07 -21.42 9.40
C GLU A 202 20.83 -22.54 8.68
N GLN A 203 20.36 -23.79 8.78
CA GLN A 203 20.95 -24.90 8.03
C GLN A 203 20.76 -24.75 6.52
N GLY A 204 19.60 -24.22 6.09
CA GLY A 204 19.34 -23.84 4.71
C GLY A 204 20.34 -22.81 4.15
N ALA A 205 20.77 -21.84 4.97
CA ALA A 205 21.73 -20.82 4.58
C ALA A 205 23.15 -21.37 4.37
N VAL A 206 23.61 -22.30 5.21
CA VAL A 206 24.90 -22.99 5.04
C VAL A 206 24.91 -23.81 3.75
N TRP A 207 23.80 -24.48 3.45
CA TRP A 207 23.62 -25.26 2.21
C TRP A 207 23.52 -24.38 0.97
N ALA A 208 22.98 -23.16 1.07
CA ALA A 208 22.95 -22.21 -0.03
C ALA A 208 24.37 -21.72 -0.42
N HIS A 209 25.26 -21.51 0.56
CA HIS A 209 26.64 -21.08 0.30
C HIS A 209 27.50 -22.14 -0.38
N GLN A 210 27.48 -23.40 0.07
CA GLN A 210 28.22 -24.51 -0.56
C GLN A 210 27.80 -24.82 -2.00
N ARG A 211 26.70 -24.22 -2.45
CA ARG A 211 25.95 -24.57 -3.66
C ARG A 211 25.96 -23.47 -4.71
N GLN A 212 26.16 -22.23 -4.31
CA GLN A 212 26.51 -21.14 -5.21
C GLN A 212 27.81 -21.46 -5.98
N ASP A 213 28.74 -22.16 -5.34
CA ASP A 213 29.97 -22.68 -5.95
C ASP A 213 29.67 -23.76 -7.01
N LEU A 214 28.70 -24.67 -6.78
CA LEU A 214 28.30 -25.72 -7.72
C LEU A 214 27.48 -25.20 -8.92
N MET A 215 26.72 -24.12 -8.74
CA MET A 215 25.90 -23.49 -9.79
C MET A 215 26.72 -22.71 -10.82
N GLN A 216 27.88 -22.17 -10.43
CA GLN A 216 28.81 -21.55 -11.38
C GLN A 216 29.35 -22.55 -12.40
N ASP A 217 29.49 -23.82 -12.00
CA ASP A 217 29.92 -24.91 -12.88
C ASP A 217 28.80 -25.41 -13.80
N ALA A 218 27.54 -25.44 -13.34
CA ALA A 218 26.40 -25.98 -14.10
C ALA A 218 25.82 -25.01 -15.18
N ARG A 219 26.11 -23.71 -15.09
CA ARG A 219 25.53 -22.68 -15.97
C ARG A 219 25.97 -22.80 -17.44
N GLN A 220 26.93 -23.66 -17.76
CA GLN A 220 27.47 -23.80 -19.10
C GLN A 220 26.71 -24.80 -19.99
N SER A 221 25.66 -25.50 -19.52
CA SER A 221 25.11 -26.67 -20.24
C SER A 221 23.58 -26.90 -20.27
N MET A 222 22.73 -25.96 -19.84
CA MET A 222 21.26 -26.21 -19.80
C MET A 222 20.55 -26.10 -21.17
N THR A 223 19.52 -26.94 -21.38
CA THR A 223 18.67 -26.95 -22.58
C THR A 223 17.33 -26.21 -22.40
N GLU A 224 16.61 -25.93 -23.48
CA GLU A 224 15.34 -25.17 -23.47
C GLU A 224 14.16 -25.91 -22.81
N GLU A 225 14.16 -27.24 -22.88
CA GLU A 225 13.19 -28.10 -22.18
C GLU A 225 13.38 -28.01 -20.65
N ASP A 226 14.63 -27.90 -20.20
CA ASP A 226 14.96 -27.69 -18.79
C ASP A 226 14.43 -26.33 -18.28
N VAL A 227 14.38 -25.31 -19.15
CA VAL A 227 13.84 -23.98 -18.80
C VAL A 227 12.32 -24.02 -18.65
N THR A 228 11.61 -24.66 -19.58
CA THR A 228 10.14 -24.76 -19.52
C THR A 228 9.67 -25.50 -18.26
N ARG A 229 10.32 -26.62 -17.93
CA ARG A 229 9.98 -27.44 -16.75
C ARG A 229 10.26 -26.72 -15.42
N VAL A 230 11.25 -25.83 -15.39
CA VAL A 230 11.50 -24.93 -14.25
C VAL A 230 10.38 -23.92 -14.06
N THR A 231 9.85 -23.41 -15.16
CA THR A 231 8.82 -22.36 -15.12
C THR A 231 7.50 -22.91 -14.54
N GLU A 232 7.12 -24.14 -14.89
CA GLU A 232 5.96 -24.82 -14.29
C GLU A 232 6.15 -25.14 -12.79
N LEU A 233 7.38 -25.48 -12.37
CA LEU A 233 7.70 -25.70 -10.96
C LEU A 233 7.62 -24.39 -10.15
N PHE A 234 8.05 -23.27 -10.75
CA PHE A 234 7.90 -21.94 -10.15
C PHE A 234 6.43 -21.57 -9.92
N GLU A 235 5.54 -21.84 -10.87
CA GLU A 235 4.12 -21.55 -10.73
C GLU A 235 3.48 -22.35 -9.58
N LYS A 236 3.83 -23.64 -9.46
CA LYS A 236 3.38 -24.49 -8.35
C LYS A 236 3.92 -24.02 -7.00
N GLN A 237 5.17 -23.57 -6.95
CA GLN A 237 5.80 -23.11 -5.72
C GLN A 237 5.30 -21.73 -5.27
N TYR A 238 5.04 -20.82 -6.22
CA TYR A 238 4.40 -19.52 -5.96
C TYR A 238 3.04 -19.70 -5.29
N ASN A 239 2.23 -20.65 -5.75
CA ASN A 239 0.94 -20.96 -5.15
C ASN A 239 1.08 -21.45 -3.69
N VAL A 240 2.11 -22.23 -3.37
CA VAL A 240 2.37 -22.66 -1.98
C VAL A 240 2.80 -21.48 -1.10
N HIS A 241 3.66 -20.60 -1.62
CA HIS A 241 4.11 -19.40 -0.88
C HIS A 241 2.95 -18.44 -0.62
N LYS A 242 2.05 -18.26 -1.60
CA LYS A 242 0.83 -17.46 -1.44
C LYS A 242 0.00 -17.97 -0.26
N VAL A 243 -0.22 -19.30 -0.18
CA VAL A 243 -0.96 -19.92 0.93
C VAL A 243 -0.25 -19.74 2.28
N LEU A 244 1.09 -19.85 2.32
CA LEU A 244 1.86 -19.63 3.55
C LEU A 244 1.83 -18.17 4.01
N HIS A 245 1.89 -17.21 3.07
CA HIS A 245 1.78 -15.79 3.38
C HIS A 245 0.38 -15.45 3.90
N GLU A 246 -0.68 -15.92 3.24
CA GLU A 246 -2.06 -15.77 3.72
C GLU A 246 -2.24 -16.37 5.12
N ALA A 247 -1.64 -17.53 5.39
CA ALA A 247 -1.63 -18.13 6.73
C ALA A 247 -0.90 -17.25 7.75
N HIS A 248 0.26 -16.67 7.42
CA HIS A 248 1.00 -15.76 8.31
C HIS A 248 0.19 -14.50 8.64
N VAL A 249 -0.46 -13.89 7.64
CA VAL A 249 -1.35 -12.72 7.84
C VAL A 249 -2.50 -13.07 8.79
N LEU A 250 -3.12 -14.24 8.61
CA LEU A 250 -4.17 -14.73 9.52
C LEU A 250 -3.65 -14.95 10.94
N PHE A 251 -2.45 -15.51 11.10
CA PHE A 251 -1.83 -15.68 12.42
C PHE A 251 -1.54 -14.35 13.11
N ASP A 252 -1.04 -13.35 12.38
CA ASP A 252 -0.81 -12.01 12.92
C ASP A 252 -2.12 -11.34 13.33
N LYS A 253 -3.20 -11.52 12.56
CA LYS A 253 -4.53 -11.03 12.90
C LYS A 253 -5.04 -11.64 14.20
N LEU A 254 -5.00 -12.97 14.32
CA LEU A 254 -5.38 -13.68 15.55
C LEU A 254 -4.57 -13.20 16.76
N ARG A 255 -3.27 -12.94 16.59
CA ARG A 255 -2.41 -12.40 17.66
C ARG A 255 -2.84 -11.02 18.13
N ARG A 256 -3.27 -10.15 17.22
CA ARG A 256 -3.75 -8.80 17.55
C ARG A 256 -5.09 -8.85 18.28
N GLU A 257 -5.99 -9.72 17.84
CA GLU A 257 -7.27 -9.98 18.51
C GLU A 257 -7.07 -10.49 19.95
N GLU A 258 -6.16 -11.47 20.15
CA GLU A 258 -5.81 -11.96 21.50
C GLU A 258 -5.19 -10.89 22.40
N ALA A 259 -4.44 -9.95 21.81
CA ALA A 259 -3.82 -8.84 22.54
C ALA A 259 -4.81 -7.72 22.89
N GLY A 260 -6.08 -7.81 22.44
CA GLY A 260 -7.08 -6.75 22.63
C GLY A 260 -6.72 -5.44 21.90
N ILE A 261 -5.90 -5.53 20.84
CA ILE A 261 -5.56 -4.39 20.00
C ILE A 261 -6.69 -4.26 18.98
N GLU A 262 -7.57 -3.27 19.14
CA GLU A 262 -8.59 -2.95 18.15
C GLU A 262 -7.91 -2.62 16.81
N GLU A 263 -8.43 -3.20 15.72
CA GLU A 263 -7.99 -2.90 14.36
C GLU A 263 -8.17 -1.40 14.11
N ASP A 264 -7.06 -0.68 13.96
CA ASP A 264 -7.08 0.68 13.44
C ASP A 264 -7.33 0.54 11.93
N ASP A 265 -8.54 0.90 11.47
CA ASP A 265 -9.02 0.79 10.07
C ASP A 265 -8.07 1.47 9.04
N GLN A 266 -7.05 2.19 9.51
CA GLN A 266 -6.05 2.88 8.72
C GLN A 266 -5.14 1.93 7.91
N TYR A 267 -5.04 0.65 8.25
CA TYR A 267 -4.15 -0.30 7.55
C TYR A 267 -4.70 -0.75 6.18
N ASP A 268 -6.02 -0.79 6.00
CA ASP A 268 -6.65 -1.28 4.77
C ASP A 268 -6.64 -0.23 3.64
N ASP A 269 -6.70 1.06 3.98
CA ASP A 269 -6.62 2.15 3.00
C ASP A 269 -5.21 2.29 2.38
N GLU A 270 -4.16 2.01 3.14
CA GLU A 270 -2.77 2.03 2.67
C GLU A 270 -2.46 0.82 1.77
N TYR A 271 -3.14 -0.32 2.00
CA TYR A 271 -3.04 -1.54 1.18
C TYR A 271 -3.90 -1.48 -0.09
N ALA A 272 -5.06 -0.80 -0.05
CA ALA A 272 -5.88 -0.57 -1.26
C ALA A 272 -5.16 0.36 -2.26
N ALA A 273 -4.40 1.34 -1.78
CA ALA A 273 -3.54 2.18 -2.63
C ALA A 273 -2.34 1.42 -3.21
N TYR A 274 -1.88 0.34 -2.55
CA TYR A 274 -0.77 -0.52 -3.00
C TYR A 274 -1.12 -1.34 -4.26
N ASN A 275 -2.38 -1.76 -4.42
CA ASN A 275 -2.84 -2.53 -5.58
C ASN A 275 -3.35 -1.66 -6.76
N ALA A 276 -3.44 -0.33 -6.58
CA ALA A 276 -3.87 0.57 -7.66
C ALA A 276 -2.72 0.98 -8.59
N ASP A 277 -1.47 0.72 -8.19
CA ASP A 277 -0.24 1.16 -8.88
C ASP A 277 0.51 -0.02 -9.53
N ASP A 278 -0.22 -1.05 -9.96
CA ASP A 278 0.25 -2.26 -10.68
C ASP A 278 0.69 -1.99 -12.13
N ASP A 279 1.24 -0.80 -12.39
CA ASP A 279 1.79 -0.35 -13.68
C ASP A 279 3.19 -0.96 -13.96
N TRP A 280 3.60 -1.94 -13.16
CA TRP A 280 4.86 -2.68 -13.36
C TRP A 280 4.74 -3.70 -14.49
N PHE A 281 3.59 -4.37 -14.63
CA PHE A 281 3.37 -5.37 -15.69
C PHE A 281 3.39 -4.73 -17.08
N ASP A 282 2.81 -3.53 -17.21
CA ASP A 282 2.78 -2.73 -18.45
C ASP A 282 4.18 -2.18 -18.81
N ARG A 283 5.00 -1.83 -17.81
CA ARG A 283 6.40 -1.45 -18.05
C ARG A 283 7.28 -2.63 -18.44
N ALA A 284 7.05 -3.81 -17.86
CA ALA A 284 7.75 -5.03 -18.25
C ALA A 284 7.41 -5.44 -19.69
N THR A 285 6.13 -5.40 -20.08
CA THR A 285 5.69 -5.69 -21.46
C THR A 285 6.15 -4.63 -22.46
N GLN A 286 6.17 -3.35 -22.10
CA GLN A 286 6.77 -2.31 -22.98
C GLN A 286 8.27 -2.51 -23.17
N THR A 287 8.99 -2.94 -22.14
CA THR A 287 10.42 -3.22 -22.24
C THR A 287 10.67 -4.42 -23.14
N GLN A 288 9.86 -5.47 -23.03
CA GLN A 288 9.95 -6.64 -23.89
C GLN A 288 9.64 -6.32 -25.36
N ARG A 289 8.59 -5.53 -25.64
CA ARG A 289 8.29 -5.06 -27.01
C ARG A 289 9.40 -4.21 -27.61
N LYS A 290 10.18 -3.49 -26.80
CA LYS A 290 11.36 -2.72 -27.25
C LYS A 290 12.58 -3.60 -27.51
N ILE A 291 12.64 -4.80 -26.94
CA ILE A 291 13.72 -5.77 -27.18
C ILE A 291 13.40 -6.60 -28.45
N GLU A 292 12.12 -6.84 -28.72
CA GLU A 292 11.64 -7.61 -29.88
C GLU A 292 11.54 -6.79 -31.18
N ALA A 293 11.53 -5.46 -31.11
CA ALA A 293 11.47 -4.54 -32.25
C ALA A 293 12.85 -4.00 -32.64
#